data_AF-A0A961EZR3-F1
#
_entry.id   AF-A0A961EZR3-F1
#
_cell.length_a   1.000
_cell.length_b   1.000
_cell.length_c   1.000
_cell.angle_alpha   90.00
_cell.angle_beta   90.00
_cell.angle_gamma   90.00
#
_symmetry.space_group_name_H-M   'P 1'
#
loop_
_entity.id
_entity.type
_entity.pdbx_description
1 polymer ?
#
loop_
_entity_poly.entity_id
_entity_poly.type
_entity_poly.pdbx_seq_one_letter_code
_entity_poly.pdbx_strand_id
1 'polypeptide(L)'
;MHRFLILSLLTAFTLTVAACGDSTETSAPDADDTMNAPARQSVTVANVEMGDIACYLILDNGEMLKADFSICEQDLNGKTIEYETTPVNIQSPECEGDPECTKSVTEDLVTSVTVIR
;
A
#
# COMPACT_ATOMS: atom_id res chain seq x y z
N MET A 1 37.35 34.22 -14.53
CA MET A 1 37.35 35.62 -14.06
C MET A 1 36.23 36.38 -14.76
N HIS A 2 35.36 37.05 -13.99
CA HIS A 2 34.34 38.06 -14.36
C HIS A 2 33.06 37.59 -15.08
N ARG A 3 31.92 37.54 -14.34
CA ARG A 3 30.78 38.51 -14.32
C ARG A 3 29.76 38.19 -15.43
N PHE A 4 28.47 37.94 -15.16
CA PHE A 4 27.38 38.89 -14.83
C PHE A 4 26.14 38.02 -14.45
N LEU A 5 25.56 38.05 -13.25
CA LEU A 5 24.53 38.98 -12.74
C LEU A 5 23.41 39.37 -13.75
N ILE A 6 22.28 38.67 -13.68
CA ILE A 6 20.93 39.10 -14.14
C ILE A 6 19.96 38.44 -13.12
N LEU A 7 19.55 39.08 -12.03
CA LEU A 7 18.60 40.18 -11.85
C LEU A 7 17.17 39.89 -12.34
N SER A 8 16.33 39.54 -11.35
CA SER A 8 14.92 39.91 -11.17
C SER A 8 13.90 39.66 -12.27
N LEU A 9 12.87 38.87 -11.96
CA LEU A 9 11.50 39.28 -12.25
C LEU A 9 10.50 38.61 -11.28
N LEU A 10 9.92 39.46 -10.43
CA LEU A 10 8.70 39.20 -9.69
C LEU A 10 7.54 38.98 -10.68
N THR A 11 6.75 37.93 -10.47
CA THR A 11 5.38 37.88 -10.98
C THR A 11 4.45 37.64 -9.81
N ALA A 12 3.85 38.72 -9.33
CA ALA A 12 2.75 38.71 -8.39
C ALA A 12 1.51 38.12 -9.06
N PHE A 13 0.93 37.09 -8.46
CA PHE A 13 -0.34 36.51 -8.89
C PHE A 13 -1.42 36.92 -7.88
N THR A 14 -2.17 37.96 -8.23
CA THR A 14 -3.36 38.39 -7.48
C THR A 14 -4.60 37.80 -8.15
N LEU A 15 -5.30 36.88 -7.47
CA LEU A 15 -6.66 36.49 -7.83
C LEU A 15 -7.60 36.82 -6.68
N THR A 16 -8.44 37.83 -6.91
CA THR A 16 -9.60 38.15 -6.06
C THR A 16 -10.84 37.72 -6.83
N VAL A 17 -11.61 36.78 -6.28
CA VAL A 17 -12.97 36.49 -6.77
C VAL A 17 -13.90 36.52 -5.58
N ALA A 18 -14.84 37.47 -5.63
CA ALA A 18 -15.94 37.60 -4.70
C ALA A 18 -17.16 36.87 -5.28
N ALA A 19 -17.81 36.04 -4.46
CA ALA A 19 -19.18 35.61 -4.68
C ALA A 19 -19.88 35.47 -3.33
N CYS A 20 -20.81 36.39 -3.05
CA CYS A 20 -21.80 36.29 -1.98
C CYS A 20 -23.02 35.51 -2.50
N GLY A 21 -23.58 34.63 -1.67
CA GLY A 21 -24.85 33.96 -1.92
C GLY A 21 -25.31 33.26 -0.64
N ASP A 22 -26.51 33.63 -0.18
CA ASP A 22 -27.06 33.52 1.18
C ASP A 22 -28.01 32.32 1.36
N SER A 23 -27.96 31.74 2.56
CA SER A 23 -28.97 31.01 3.34
C SER A 23 -29.65 29.69 2.90
N THR A 24 -29.65 28.79 3.90
CA THR A 24 -30.69 27.82 4.33
C THR A 24 -31.01 26.60 3.47
N GLU A 25 -30.74 25.40 4.02
CA GLU A 25 -31.75 24.63 4.76
C GLU A 25 -31.11 23.44 5.50
N THR A 26 -31.54 23.25 6.74
CA THR A 26 -31.34 22.01 7.50
C THR A 26 -31.91 20.85 6.71
N SER A 27 -31.07 19.86 6.46
CA SER A 27 -31.48 18.47 6.30
C SER A 27 -30.39 17.63 6.94
N ALA A 28 -30.63 17.18 8.16
CA ALA A 28 -30.02 15.95 8.62
C ALA A 28 -30.79 14.82 7.94
N PRO A 29 -30.11 14.04 7.08
CA PRO A 29 -30.33 12.61 7.13
C PRO A 29 -28.98 11.94 7.36
N ASP A 30 -28.99 11.14 8.44
CA ASP A 30 -28.25 9.90 8.60
C ASP A 30 -26.72 9.99 8.54
N ALA A 31 -26.11 9.56 9.65
CA ALA A 31 -24.71 9.23 9.69
C ALA A 31 -24.38 8.30 8.51
N ASP A 32 -23.72 8.85 7.49
CA ASP A 32 -22.90 8.07 6.57
C ASP A 32 -21.69 7.60 7.38
N ASP A 33 -21.93 6.57 8.18
CA ASP A 33 -20.91 5.65 8.65
C ASP A 33 -20.54 4.75 7.47
N THR A 34 -20.14 5.36 6.35
CA THR A 34 -19.23 4.69 5.43
C THR A 34 -17.89 4.71 6.16
N MET A 35 -17.78 3.79 7.13
CA MET A 35 -16.51 3.34 7.65
C MET A 35 -15.59 3.22 6.45
N ASN A 36 -14.45 3.87 6.56
CA ASN A 36 -13.29 3.76 5.71
C ASN A 36 -12.80 2.30 5.72
N ALA A 37 -13.62 1.37 5.20
CA ALA A 37 -13.29 -0.01 5.03
C ALA A 37 -12.21 -0.03 3.94
N PRO A 38 -11.03 -0.62 4.21
CA PRO A 38 -10.02 -0.75 3.19
C PRO A 38 -10.67 -1.40 1.96
N ALA A 39 -10.49 -0.80 0.79
CA ALA A 39 -10.98 -1.36 -0.46
C ALA A 39 -10.46 -2.80 -0.54
N ARG A 40 -11.37 -3.78 -0.51
CA ARG A 40 -11.00 -5.19 -0.62
C ARG A 40 -10.51 -5.43 -2.04
N GLN A 41 -9.20 -5.48 -2.19
CA GLN A 41 -8.57 -5.81 -3.46
C GLN A 41 -8.63 -7.32 -3.64
N SER A 42 -9.14 -7.73 -4.80
CA SER A 42 -9.19 -9.13 -5.21
C SER A 42 -8.16 -9.39 -6.29
N VAL A 43 -7.40 -10.47 -6.15
CA VAL A 43 -6.33 -10.85 -7.07
C VAL A 43 -6.41 -12.34 -7.39
N THR A 44 -6.04 -12.71 -8.61
CA THR A 44 -5.93 -14.11 -9.02
C THR A 44 -4.50 -14.59 -8.80
N VAL A 45 -4.34 -15.67 -8.03
CA VAL A 45 -3.05 -16.31 -7.81
C VAL A 45 -2.76 -17.25 -8.99
N ALA A 46 -1.68 -17.00 -9.72
CA ALA A 46 -1.19 -17.87 -10.77
C ALA A 46 -0.42 -19.08 -10.19
N ASN A 47 0.44 -18.84 -9.20
CA ASN A 47 1.24 -19.88 -8.56
C ASN A 47 1.58 -19.52 -7.11
N VAL A 48 1.87 -20.54 -6.29
CA VAL A 48 2.34 -20.43 -4.92
C VAL A 48 3.68 -21.14 -4.79
N GLU A 49 4.67 -20.46 -4.23
CA GLU A 49 6.03 -20.99 -4.06
C GLU A 49 6.51 -20.86 -2.62
N MET A 50 6.97 -21.97 -2.05
CA MET A 50 7.63 -21.98 -0.74
C MET A 50 9.06 -21.47 -0.90
N GLY A 51 9.31 -20.25 -0.43
CA GLY A 51 10.62 -19.62 -0.45
C GLY A 51 11.47 -19.89 0.78
N ASP A 52 12.69 -19.35 0.77
CA ASP A 52 13.61 -19.47 1.91
C ASP A 52 13.25 -18.55 3.08
N ILE A 53 12.66 -17.39 2.79
CA ILE A 53 12.39 -16.32 3.77
C ILE A 53 10.91 -15.95 3.90
N ALA A 54 10.06 -16.44 3.00
CA ALA A 54 8.62 -16.21 3.00
C ALA A 54 7.93 -17.21 2.06
N CYS A 55 6.60 -17.27 2.14
CA CYS A 55 5.77 -17.78 1.07
C CYS A 55 5.65 -16.73 -0.04
N TYR A 56 5.70 -17.13 -1.32
CA TYR A 56 5.52 -16.23 -2.45
C TYR A 56 4.23 -16.55 -3.20
N LEU A 57 3.34 -15.56 -3.29
CA LEU A 57 2.15 -15.63 -4.13
C LEU A 57 2.44 -14.91 -5.43
N ILE A 58 2.52 -15.66 -6.54
CA ILE A 58 2.68 -15.11 -7.88
C ILE A 58 1.29 -14.85 -8.43
N LEU A 59 0.98 -13.60 -8.72
CA LEU A 59 -0.31 -13.17 -9.24
C LEU A 59 -0.36 -13.29 -10.77
N ASP A 60 -1.56 -13.34 -11.34
CA ASP A 60 -1.80 -13.39 -12.80
C ASP A 60 -1.14 -12.22 -13.56
N ASN A 61 -1.14 -11.03 -12.96
CA ASN A 61 -0.47 -9.86 -13.52
C ASN A 61 1.08 -9.92 -13.47
N GLY A 62 1.66 -10.99 -12.92
CA GLY A 62 3.10 -11.18 -12.75
C GLY A 62 3.69 -10.52 -11.50
N GLU A 63 2.87 -9.86 -10.68
CA GLU A 63 3.29 -9.34 -9.37
C GLU A 63 3.51 -10.47 -8.38
N MET A 64 4.40 -10.25 -7.41
CA MET A 64 4.71 -11.21 -6.35
C MET A 64 4.44 -10.58 -4.99
N LEU A 65 3.62 -11.26 -4.18
CA LEU A 65 3.38 -10.90 -2.80
C LEU A 65 4.15 -11.84 -1.87
N LYS A 66 4.77 -11.27 -0.82
CA LYS A 66 5.34 -12.05 0.28
C LYS A 66 4.23 -12.38 1.28
N ALA A 67 4.16 -13.63 1.71
CA ALA A 67 3.16 -14.14 2.62
C ALA A 67 3.81 -14.95 3.75
N ASP A 68 3.07 -15.09 4.85
CA ASP A 68 3.45 -16.00 5.92
C ASP A 68 3.54 -17.45 5.38
N PHE A 69 4.46 -18.24 5.92
CA PHE A 69 4.69 -19.61 5.47
C PHE A 69 3.42 -20.49 5.54
N SER A 70 2.53 -20.22 6.51
CA SER A 70 1.25 -20.92 6.63
C SER A 70 0.30 -20.71 5.44
N ILE A 71 0.47 -19.62 4.68
CA ILE A 71 -0.31 -19.37 3.47
C ILE A 71 0.08 -20.36 2.36
N CYS A 72 1.34 -20.78 2.30
CA CYS A 72 1.83 -21.74 1.29
C CYS A 72 1.28 -23.16 1.47
N GLU A 73 0.71 -23.47 2.63
CA GLU A 73 0.07 -24.76 2.89
C GLU A 73 -1.35 -24.85 2.28
N GLN A 74 -1.87 -23.75 1.73
CA GLN A 74 -3.20 -23.66 1.15
C GLN A 74 -3.20 -23.89 -0.37
N ASP A 75 -4.27 -24.47 -0.91
CA ASP A 75 -4.47 -24.65 -2.36
C ASP A 75 -5.01 -23.36 -3.01
N LEU A 76 -4.11 -22.42 -3.31
CA LEU A 76 -4.46 -21.11 -3.87
C LEU A 76 -4.21 -20.98 -5.39
N ASN A 77 -3.52 -21.94 -6.02
CA ASN A 77 -3.22 -21.86 -7.45
C ASN A 77 -4.51 -21.76 -8.29
N GLY A 78 -4.59 -20.74 -9.13
CA GLY A 78 -5.74 -20.42 -9.98
C GLY A 78 -6.97 -19.89 -9.22
N LYS A 79 -6.86 -19.57 -7.93
CA LYS A 79 -7.95 -19.01 -7.13
C LYS A 79 -7.90 -17.48 -7.13
N THR A 80 -9.07 -16.86 -7.12
CA THR A 80 -9.21 -15.45 -6.77
C THR A 80 -9.29 -15.31 -5.26
N ILE A 81 -8.48 -14.45 -4.68
CA ILE A 81 -8.41 -14.22 -3.25
C ILE A 81 -8.60 -12.74 -2.91
N GLU A 82 -9.17 -12.48 -1.75
CA GLU A 82 -8.92 -11.26 -0.98
C GLU A 82 -7.86 -11.58 0.06
N TYR A 83 -7.01 -10.61 0.41
CA TYR A 83 -5.94 -10.83 1.37
C TYR A 83 -5.76 -9.62 2.29
N GLU A 84 -5.19 -9.90 3.46
CA GLU A 84 -4.77 -8.88 4.43
C GLU A 84 -3.25 -8.92 4.58
N THR A 85 -2.64 -7.74 4.64
CA THR A 85 -1.23 -7.59 4.96
C THR A 85 -1.05 -7.10 6.39
N THR A 86 0.04 -7.51 7.01
CA THR A 86 0.47 -7.00 8.31
C THR A 86 1.93 -6.57 8.22
N PRO A 87 2.29 -5.38 8.75
CA PRO A 87 3.68 -4.96 8.81
C PRO A 87 4.43 -5.83 9.81
N VAL A 88 5.50 -6.48 9.35
CA VAL A 88 6.39 -7.30 10.17
C VAL A 88 7.80 -6.74 10.14
N ASN A 89 8.48 -6.78 11.28
CA ASN A 89 9.89 -6.44 11.35
C ASN A 89 10.72 -7.67 11.02
N ILE A 90 11.49 -7.61 9.94
CA ILE A 90 12.46 -8.62 9.56
C ILE A 90 13.87 -8.07 9.71
N GLN A 91 14.86 -8.94 9.86
CA GLN A 91 16.26 -8.53 9.89
C GLN A 91 16.60 -7.81 8.57
N SER A 92 17.30 -6.68 8.68
CA SER A 92 17.68 -5.89 7.50
C SER A 92 18.53 -6.73 6.55
N PRO A 93 18.33 -6.64 5.22
CA PRO A 93 19.18 -7.34 4.24
C PRO A 93 20.66 -6.92 4.35
N GLU A 94 20.95 -5.73 4.89
CA GLU A 94 22.32 -5.29 5.21
C GLU A 94 23.04 -6.16 6.25
N CYS A 95 22.29 -6.95 7.03
CA CYS A 95 22.87 -7.84 8.02
C CYS A 95 23.45 -9.12 7.40
N GLU A 96 23.16 -9.44 6.14
CA GLU A 96 23.68 -10.64 5.44
C GLU A 96 23.53 -11.96 6.24
N GLY A 97 22.52 -12.05 7.11
CA GLY A 97 22.25 -13.22 7.95
C GLY A 97 23.07 -13.29 9.25
N ASP A 98 23.76 -12.23 9.65
CA ASP A 98 24.46 -12.14 10.94
C ASP A 98 23.46 -12.16 12.11
N PRO A 99 23.47 -13.20 12.98
CA PRO A 99 22.51 -13.30 14.09
C PRO A 99 22.69 -12.22 15.16
N GLU A 100 23.85 -11.56 15.24
CA GLU A 100 24.11 -10.49 16.22
C GLU A 100 23.69 -9.11 15.68
N CYS A 101 23.32 -9.01 14.41
CA CYS A 101 22.88 -7.76 13.79
C CYS A 101 21.46 -7.39 14.23
N THR A 102 21.33 -6.22 14.86
CA THR A 102 20.06 -5.72 15.42
C THR A 102 19.27 -4.82 14.47
N LYS A 103 19.77 -4.59 13.24
CA LYS A 103 19.06 -3.77 12.26
C LYS A 103 17.86 -4.54 11.72
N SER A 104 16.73 -3.86 11.62
CA SER A 104 15.50 -4.40 11.05
C SER A 104 14.91 -3.47 10.00
N VAL A 105 14.15 -4.04 9.08
CA VAL A 105 13.26 -3.30 8.16
C VAL A 105 11.83 -3.79 8.36
N THR A 106 10.87 -2.87 8.21
CA THR A 106 9.45 -3.22 8.24
C THR A 106 9.00 -3.52 6.82
N GLU A 107 8.40 -4.69 6.63
CA GLU A 107 7.86 -5.15 5.36
C GLU A 107 6.42 -5.60 5.56
N ASP A 108 5.56 -5.38 4.58
CA ASP A 108 4.19 -5.88 4.60
C ASP A 108 4.18 -7.35 4.16
N LEU A 109 3.61 -8.21 5.01
CA LEU A 109 3.48 -9.64 4.74
C LEU A 109 2.00 -10.02 4.70
N VAL A 110 1.60 -10.81 3.71
CA VAL A 110 0.25 -11.39 3.66
C VAL A 110 0.09 -12.40 4.79
N THR A 111 -0.83 -12.14 5.71
CA THR A 111 -1.06 -12.97 6.90
C THR A 111 -2.42 -13.68 6.88
N SER A 112 -3.33 -13.21 6.04
CA SER A 112 -4.66 -13.80 5.87
C SER A 112 -5.06 -13.78 4.41
N VAL A 113 -5.70 -14.85 3.97
CA VAL A 113 -6.28 -14.97 2.62
C VAL A 113 -7.68 -15.55 2.73
N THR A 114 -8.59 -15.03 1.91
CA THR A 114 -9.93 -15.56 1.75
C THR A 114 -10.18 -15.80 0.27
N VAL A 115 -10.41 -17.06 -0.11
CA VAL A 115 -10.80 -17.40 -1.48
C VAL A 115 -12.21 -16.89 -1.74
N ILE A 116 -12.36 -16.09 -2.80
CA ILE A 116 -13.64 -15.58 -3.26
C ILE A 116 -13.98 -16.21 -4.62
N ARG A 117 -15.24 -16.61 -4.79
CA ARG A 117 -15.74 -17.32 -5.98
C ARG A 117 -16.25 -16.39 -7.05
#